data_AF-A0A0R3SKE8-F1
#
_entry.id   AF-A0A0R3SKE8-F1
#
_cell.length_a   1.000
_cell.length_b   1.000
_cell.length_c   1.000
_cell.angle_alpha   90.00
_cell.angle_beta   90.00
_cell.angle_gamma   90.00
#
_symmetry.space_group_name_H-M   'P 1'
#
loop_
_entity.id
_entity.type
_entity.pdbx_description
1 polymer ?
#
loop_
_entity_poly.entity_id
_entity_poly.type
_entity_poly.pdbx_seq_one_letter_code
_entity_poly.pdbx_strand_id
1 'polypeptide(L)'
;MSCTTQCLRICLIVFNAIVFITGGVMSGFGMYLLVRSQEFGLTGTASGIPIFIIVLGFLVLAVGSFGCCSASKLSRGLLITVGFAMIVGIIIIAEIVGAVLLIVLKDKAKEGVNNYFSNAIRQIQSDQNKELEEVITKLQAAFNCCGASAPTDWKDPSLSCCKPGEQTPCNHDLQQGCIDAIYAWVKQNLLAFAAAVLILSVIEVGSIVAASSIIKRGEYI
;
A
#
# COMPACT_ATOMS: atom_id res chain seq x y z
N MET A 1 -27.63 -9.36 -25.79
CA MET A 1 -26.70 -9.53 -24.65
C MET A 1 -27.52 -9.68 -23.39
N SER A 2 -27.29 -10.75 -22.61
CA SER A 2 -28.06 -11.03 -21.39
C SER A 2 -27.81 -9.96 -20.32
N CYS A 3 -28.82 -9.66 -19.50
CA CYS A 3 -28.75 -8.68 -18.40
C CYS A 3 -27.53 -8.91 -17.48
N THR A 4 -27.20 -10.19 -17.23
CA THR A 4 -26.04 -10.63 -16.44
C THR A 4 -24.70 -10.13 -16.99
N THR A 5 -24.48 -10.22 -18.31
CA THR A 5 -23.22 -9.79 -18.95
C THR A 5 -23.06 -8.27 -18.91
N GLN A 6 -24.19 -7.55 -19.03
CA GLN A 6 -24.20 -6.10 -18.96
C GLN A 6 -23.97 -5.58 -17.53
N CYS A 7 -24.58 -6.23 -16.54
CA CYS A 7 -24.34 -5.96 -15.13
C CYS A 7 -22.88 -6.21 -14.75
N LEU A 8 -22.33 -7.38 -15.12
CA LEU A 8 -20.93 -7.74 -14.87
C LEU A 8 -19.96 -6.73 -15.50
N ARG A 9 -20.22 -6.28 -16.73
CA ARG A 9 -19.42 -5.27 -17.42
C ARG A 9 -19.41 -3.94 -16.69
N ILE A 10 -20.57 -3.47 -16.21
CA ILE A 10 -20.67 -2.21 -15.45
C ILE A 10 -19.94 -2.34 -14.12
N CYS A 11 -20.12 -3.46 -13.39
CA CYS A 11 -19.39 -3.72 -12.15
C CYS A 11 -17.88 -3.70 -12.35
N LEU A 12 -17.37 -4.32 -13.43
CA LEU A 12 -15.94 -4.32 -13.76
C LEU A 12 -15.42 -2.92 -14.10
N ILE A 13 -16.17 -2.12 -14.84
CA ILE A 13 -15.79 -0.73 -15.16
C ILE A 13 -15.70 0.10 -13.87
N VAL A 14 -16.73 0.03 -13.02
CA VAL A 14 -16.77 0.77 -11.76
C VAL A 14 -15.63 0.35 -10.84
N PHE A 15 -15.43 -0.96 -10.68
CA PHE A 15 -14.33 -1.49 -9.86
C PHE A 15 -12.96 -1.02 -10.36
N ASN A 16 -12.67 -1.16 -11.66
CA ASN A 16 -11.38 -0.73 -12.22
C ASN A 16 -11.20 0.79 -12.21
N ALA A 17 -12.28 1.58 -12.29
CA ALA A 17 -12.23 3.03 -12.11
C ALA A 17 -11.85 3.40 -10.67
N ILE A 18 -12.37 2.70 -9.66
CA ILE A 18 -11.98 2.88 -8.26
C ILE A 18 -10.49 2.52 -8.07
N VAL A 19 -10.03 1.41 -8.66
CA VAL A 19 -8.62 1.00 -8.64
C VAL A 19 -7.74 2.06 -9.28
N PHE A 20 -8.14 2.59 -10.43
CA PHE A 20 -7.41 3.67 -11.12
C PHE A 20 -7.30 4.93 -10.24
N ILE A 21 -8.41 5.39 -9.65
CA ILE A 21 -8.40 6.56 -8.76
C ILE A 21 -7.49 6.30 -7.55
N THR A 22 -7.56 5.10 -6.96
CA THR A 22 -6.73 4.71 -5.82
C THR A 22 -5.24 4.77 -6.16
N GLY A 23 -4.84 4.22 -7.31
CA GLY A 23 -3.46 4.33 -7.78
C GLY A 23 -3.03 5.79 -7.98
N GLY A 24 -3.92 6.64 -8.51
CA GLY A 24 -3.69 8.07 -8.69
C GLY A 24 -3.41 8.79 -7.37
N VAL A 25 -4.23 8.52 -6.36
CA VAL A 25 -4.04 9.05 -5.00
C VAL A 25 -2.74 8.53 -4.39
N MET A 26 -2.44 7.24 -4.53
CA MET A 26 -1.19 6.66 -4.01
C MET A 26 0.05 7.29 -4.66
N SER A 27 0.09 7.41 -5.98
CA SER A 27 1.22 8.04 -6.69
C SER A 27 1.35 9.52 -6.35
N GLY A 28 0.24 10.26 -6.27
CA GLY A 28 0.24 11.67 -5.87
C GLY A 28 0.75 11.87 -4.44
N PHE A 29 0.30 11.03 -3.51
CA PHE A 29 0.77 11.04 -2.12
C PHE A 29 2.25 10.67 -2.03
N GLY A 30 2.70 9.64 -2.75
CA GLY A 30 4.11 9.26 -2.81
C GLY A 30 4.99 10.40 -3.36
N MET A 31 4.53 11.10 -4.40
CA MET A 31 5.23 12.27 -4.95
C MET A 31 5.30 13.42 -3.95
N TYR A 32 4.20 13.70 -3.23
CA TYR A 32 4.17 14.69 -2.15
C TYR A 32 5.24 14.37 -1.09
N LEU A 33 5.28 13.12 -0.62
CA LEU A 33 6.28 12.68 0.37
C LEU A 33 7.70 12.74 -0.19
N LEU A 34 7.91 12.49 -1.49
CA LEU A 34 9.23 12.54 -2.11
C LEU A 34 9.75 13.97 -2.19
N VAL A 35 8.94 14.93 -2.66
CA VAL A 35 9.33 16.36 -2.72
C VAL A 35 9.69 16.85 -1.32
N ARG A 36 8.82 16.56 -0.35
CA ARG A 36 9.07 16.87 1.06
C ARG A 36 10.40 16.26 1.51
N SER A 37 10.62 14.96 1.30
CA SER A 37 11.87 14.32 1.70
C SER A 37 13.12 15.00 1.12
N GLN A 38 13.05 15.50 -0.12
CA GLN A 38 14.17 16.21 -0.76
C GLN A 38 14.38 17.62 -0.18
N GLU A 39 13.32 18.38 0.10
CA GLU A 39 13.40 19.69 0.76
C GLU A 39 14.11 19.61 2.11
N PHE A 40 13.95 18.48 2.81
CA PHE A 40 14.56 18.23 4.12
C PHE A 40 15.94 17.54 4.04
N GLY A 41 16.51 17.36 2.85
CA GLY A 41 17.82 16.75 2.67
C GLY A 41 17.87 15.23 2.92
N LEU A 42 16.71 14.56 3.01
CA LEU A 42 16.62 13.09 3.10
C LEU A 42 16.92 12.47 1.72
N THR A 43 18.20 12.42 1.37
CA THR A 43 18.69 11.78 0.14
C THR A 43 19.17 10.36 0.43
N GLY A 44 19.06 9.47 -0.56
CA GLY A 44 19.50 8.07 -0.43
C GLY A 44 18.40 7.13 0.08
N THR A 45 18.70 6.29 1.08
CA THR A 45 17.80 5.21 1.56
C THR A 45 16.49 5.72 2.15
N ALA A 46 16.46 6.95 2.64
CA ALA A 46 15.26 7.58 3.21
C ALA A 46 14.20 7.98 2.15
N SER A 47 14.61 8.18 0.88
CA SER A 47 13.66 8.38 -0.23
C SER A 47 13.02 7.07 -0.69
N GLY A 48 13.48 5.92 -0.19
CA GLY A 48 13.03 4.59 -0.63
C GLY A 48 11.54 4.34 -0.41
N ILE A 49 10.96 4.84 0.69
CA ILE A 49 9.54 4.64 1.01
C ILE A 49 8.64 5.47 0.09
N PRO A 50 8.84 6.80 -0.07
CA PRO A 50 8.11 7.58 -1.07
C PRO A 50 8.22 6.99 -2.48
N ILE A 51 9.43 6.58 -2.90
CA ILE A 51 9.65 5.95 -4.22
C ILE A 51 8.87 4.64 -4.35
N PHE A 52 8.89 3.80 -3.32
CA PHE A 52 8.13 2.55 -3.31
C PHE A 52 6.62 2.80 -3.45
N ILE A 53 6.07 3.78 -2.71
CA ILE A 53 4.66 4.18 -2.81
C ILE A 53 4.33 4.67 -4.21
N ILE A 54 5.20 5.47 -4.84
CA ILE A 54 5.03 5.96 -6.21
C ILE A 54 4.98 4.79 -7.20
N VAL A 55 5.96 3.89 -7.14
CA VAL A 55 6.05 2.73 -8.05
C VAL A 55 4.83 1.83 -7.90
N LEU A 56 4.43 1.53 -6.66
CA LEU A 56 3.24 0.74 -6.38
C LEU A 56 1.98 1.43 -6.90
N GLY A 57 1.83 2.74 -6.66
CA GLY A 57 0.72 3.54 -7.18
C GLY A 57 0.63 3.51 -8.71
N PHE A 58 1.75 3.59 -9.42
CA PHE A 58 1.79 3.49 -10.89
C PHE A 58 1.40 2.10 -11.40
N LEU A 59 1.80 1.03 -10.70
CA LEU A 59 1.35 -0.32 -11.04
C LEU A 59 -0.17 -0.46 -10.86
N VAL A 60 -0.73 0.06 -9.77
CA VAL A 60 -2.18 0.07 -9.51
C VAL A 60 -2.92 0.93 -10.55
N LEU A 61 -2.39 2.09 -10.91
CA LEU A 61 -2.91 2.93 -12.00
C LEU A 61 -2.93 2.19 -13.33
N ALA A 62 -1.82 1.52 -13.68
CA ALA A 62 -1.71 0.76 -14.91
C ALA A 62 -2.78 -0.34 -14.95
N VAL A 63 -2.88 -1.16 -13.90
CA VAL A 63 -3.90 -2.20 -13.74
C VAL A 63 -5.32 -1.65 -13.93
N GLY A 64 -5.68 -0.55 -13.23
CA GLY A 64 -7.00 0.06 -13.36
C GLY A 64 -7.28 0.64 -14.75
N SER A 65 -6.28 1.26 -15.38
CA SER A 65 -6.42 1.83 -16.74
C SER A 65 -6.61 0.75 -17.80
N PHE A 66 -5.84 -0.36 -17.72
CA PHE A 66 -6.02 -1.50 -18.60
C PHE A 66 -7.37 -2.16 -18.38
N GLY A 67 -7.81 -2.32 -17.12
CA GLY A 67 -9.12 -2.88 -16.79
C GLY A 67 -10.28 -2.08 -17.36
N CYS A 68 -10.24 -0.76 -17.26
CA CYS A 68 -11.25 0.11 -17.85
C CYS A 68 -11.21 0.08 -19.40
N CYS A 69 -10.02 0.07 -20.01
CA CYS A 69 -9.86 -0.04 -21.47
C CYS A 69 -10.41 -1.35 -22.03
N SER A 70 -10.11 -2.49 -21.36
CA SER A 70 -10.60 -3.81 -21.74
C SER A 70 -12.11 -3.93 -21.64
N ALA A 71 -12.74 -3.25 -20.66
CA ALA A 71 -14.19 -3.26 -20.52
C ALA A 71 -14.91 -2.27 -21.47
N SER A 72 -14.26 -1.19 -21.90
CA SER A 72 -14.85 -0.12 -22.71
C SER A 72 -14.89 -0.43 -24.20
N LYS A 73 -13.81 -1.00 -24.77
CA LYS A 73 -13.73 -1.34 -26.20
C LYS A 73 -14.44 -2.66 -26.47
N LEU A 74 -15.67 -2.62 -26.97
CA LEU A 74 -16.43 -3.83 -27.31
C LEU A 74 -16.98 -3.85 -28.73
N SER A 75 -16.50 -4.83 -29.50
CA SER A 75 -17.30 -5.55 -30.50
C SER A 75 -17.12 -7.08 -30.48
N ARG A 76 -16.20 -7.67 -29.67
CA ARG A 76 -16.01 -9.14 -29.59
C ARG A 76 -15.68 -9.60 -28.16
N GLY A 77 -16.40 -10.59 -27.64
CA GLY A 77 -16.21 -11.16 -26.29
C GLY A 77 -14.79 -11.69 -26.01
N LEU A 78 -14.04 -12.06 -27.05
CA LEU A 78 -12.63 -12.51 -26.95
C LEU A 78 -11.72 -11.45 -26.33
N LEU A 79 -11.93 -10.17 -26.68
CA LEU A 79 -11.06 -9.06 -26.25
C LEU A 79 -11.21 -8.75 -24.75
N ILE A 80 -12.41 -8.93 -24.20
CA ILE A 80 -12.67 -8.76 -22.76
C ILE A 80 -11.94 -9.86 -21.98
N THR A 81 -12.07 -11.11 -22.41
CA THR A 81 -11.48 -12.26 -21.71
C THR A 81 -9.96 -12.27 -21.79
N VAL A 82 -9.37 -11.92 -22.95
CA VAL A 82 -7.91 -11.79 -23.11
C VAL A 82 -7.37 -10.60 -22.32
N GLY A 83 -8.06 -9.45 -22.33
CA GLY A 83 -7.66 -8.27 -21.55
C GLY A 83 -7.68 -8.55 -20.04
N PHE A 84 -8.73 -9.22 -19.56
CA PHE A 84 -8.83 -9.67 -18.17
C PHE A 84 -7.71 -10.65 -17.81
N ALA A 85 -7.43 -11.66 -18.65
CA ALA A 85 -6.36 -12.61 -18.40
C ALA A 85 -4.96 -11.95 -18.36
N MET A 86 -4.72 -10.95 -19.20
CA MET A 86 -3.47 -10.17 -19.18
C MET A 86 -3.31 -9.39 -17.88
N ILE A 87 -4.36 -8.72 -17.41
CA ILE A 87 -4.32 -7.95 -16.16
C ILE A 87 -4.07 -8.87 -14.97
N VAL A 88 -4.81 -9.98 -14.86
CA VAL A 88 -4.61 -10.97 -13.79
C VAL A 88 -3.20 -11.56 -13.86
N GLY A 89 -2.68 -11.85 -15.06
CA GLY A 89 -1.31 -12.31 -15.23
C GLY A 89 -0.26 -11.31 -14.73
N ILE A 90 -0.46 -10.01 -14.95
CA ILE A 90 0.41 -8.96 -14.41
C ILE A 90 0.37 -8.95 -12.88
N ILE A 91 -0.82 -9.13 -12.27
CA ILE A 91 -0.97 -9.15 -10.82
C ILE A 91 -0.24 -10.36 -10.23
N ILE A 92 -0.38 -11.57 -10.80
CA ILE A 92 0.36 -12.76 -10.36
C ILE A 92 1.88 -12.52 -10.38
N ILE A 93 2.40 -11.92 -11.45
CA ILE A 93 3.83 -11.60 -11.55
C ILE A 93 4.22 -10.59 -10.46
N ALA A 94 3.39 -9.58 -10.21
CA ALA A 94 3.63 -8.59 -9.17
C ALA A 94 3.58 -9.21 -7.76
N GLU A 95 2.68 -10.17 -7.48
CA GLU A 95 2.63 -10.91 -6.22
C GLU A 95 3.92 -11.70 -5.98
N ILE A 96 4.41 -12.41 -7.00
CA ILE A 96 5.66 -13.19 -6.92
C ILE A 96 6.85 -12.26 -6.67
N VAL A 97 6.97 -11.19 -7.45
CA VAL A 97 8.05 -10.20 -7.28
C VAL A 97 7.97 -9.55 -5.91
N GLY A 98 6.77 -9.15 -5.48
CA GLY A 98 6.53 -8.56 -4.15
C GLY A 98 6.93 -9.49 -3.02
N ALA A 99 6.56 -10.77 -3.08
CA ALA A 99 6.93 -11.78 -2.10
C ALA A 99 8.46 -11.97 -2.02
N VAL A 100 9.14 -12.05 -3.16
CA VAL A 100 10.61 -12.17 -3.21
C VAL A 100 11.28 -10.92 -2.63
N LEU A 101 10.84 -9.73 -3.04
CA LEU A 101 11.39 -8.46 -2.53
C LEU A 101 11.18 -8.32 -1.02
N LEU A 102 10.01 -8.68 -0.50
CA LEU A 102 9.74 -8.66 0.94
C LEU A 102 10.70 -9.55 1.73
N ILE A 103 11.03 -10.74 1.21
CA ILE A 103 11.95 -11.67 1.88
C ILE A 103 13.39 -11.15 1.83
N VAL A 104 13.84 -10.70 0.65
CA VAL A 104 15.23 -10.30 0.41
C VAL A 104 15.55 -8.95 1.05
N LEU A 105 14.60 -8.01 1.03
CA LEU A 105 14.81 -6.64 1.50
C LEU A 105 14.27 -6.37 2.90
N LYS A 106 13.79 -7.37 3.65
CA LYS A 106 13.17 -7.17 4.97
C LYS A 106 14.01 -6.30 5.93
N ASP A 107 15.32 -6.51 5.97
CA ASP A 107 16.22 -5.81 6.87
C ASP A 107 16.49 -4.38 6.39
N LYS A 108 16.60 -4.20 5.07
CA LYS A 108 16.73 -2.89 4.43
C LYS A 108 15.45 -2.07 4.50
N ALA A 109 14.29 -2.71 4.45
CA ALA A 109 13.02 -2.09 4.71
C ALA A 109 12.96 -1.59 6.16
N LYS A 110 13.43 -2.38 7.13
CA LYS A 110 13.45 -1.95 8.55
C LYS A 110 14.30 -0.72 8.75
N GLU A 111 15.50 -0.73 8.20
CA GLU A 111 16.42 0.40 8.23
C GLU A 111 15.80 1.64 7.55
N GLY A 112 15.20 1.47 6.37
CA GLY A 112 14.55 2.55 5.62
C GLY A 112 13.38 3.18 6.38
N VAL A 113 12.49 2.37 6.98
CA VAL A 113 11.36 2.85 7.78
C VAL A 113 11.85 3.56 9.03
N ASN A 114 12.87 3.03 9.71
CA ASN A 114 13.46 3.71 10.88
C ASN A 114 14.04 5.08 10.53
N ASN A 115 14.79 5.17 9.44
CA ASN A 115 15.40 6.43 9.00
C ASN A 115 14.33 7.46 8.61
N TYR A 116 13.30 7.04 7.88
CA TYR A 116 12.19 7.90 7.49
C TYR A 116 11.43 8.43 8.72
N PHE A 117 11.08 7.54 9.66
CA PHE A 117 10.35 7.91 10.88
C PHE A 117 11.18 8.83 11.79
N SER A 118 12.45 8.50 12.02
CA SER A 118 13.34 9.31 12.86
C SER A 118 13.48 10.73 12.32
N ASN A 119 13.58 10.86 10.99
CA ASN A 119 13.68 12.16 10.35
C ASN A 119 12.36 12.92 10.37
N ALA A 120 11.21 12.23 10.24
CA ALA A 120 9.90 12.85 10.40
C ALA A 120 9.75 13.48 11.80
N ILE A 121 10.18 12.79 12.86
CA ILE A 121 10.18 13.34 14.23
C ILE A 121 11.07 14.59 14.31
N ARG A 122 12.29 14.54 13.78
CA ARG A 122 13.21 15.70 13.77
C ARG A 122 12.59 16.91 13.06
N GLN A 123 11.85 16.67 11.97
CA GLN A 123 11.19 17.71 11.21
C GLN A 123 10.02 18.34 12.00
N ILE A 124 9.21 17.51 12.67
CA ILE A 124 8.14 18.02 13.55
C ILE A 124 8.74 18.94 14.62
N GLN A 125 9.89 18.56 15.19
CA GLN A 125 10.56 19.35 16.23
C GLN A 125 11.29 20.61 15.74
N SER A 126 11.69 20.65 14.46
CA SER A 126 12.40 21.79 13.86
C SER A 126 11.43 22.81 13.29
N ASP A 127 10.51 22.33 12.45
CA ASP A 127 9.70 23.19 11.57
C ASP A 127 8.24 23.28 12.03
N GLN A 128 7.90 22.65 13.17
CA GLN A 128 6.53 22.56 13.71
C GLN A 128 5.51 22.10 12.65
N ASN A 129 5.90 21.10 11.85
CA ASN A 129 5.05 20.56 10.80
C ASN A 129 3.85 19.81 11.39
N LYS A 130 2.74 20.54 11.59
CA LYS A 130 1.51 20.03 12.21
C LYS A 130 0.86 18.87 11.44
N GLU A 131 0.97 18.86 10.11
CA GLU A 131 0.42 17.77 9.30
C GLU A 131 1.14 16.45 9.60
N LEU A 132 2.48 16.52 9.67
CA LEU A 132 3.31 15.35 9.97
C LEU A 132 3.14 14.92 11.44
N GLU A 133 2.99 15.88 12.34
CA GLU A 133 2.71 15.64 13.77
C GLU A 133 1.40 14.87 13.97
N GLU A 134 0.33 15.23 13.26
CA GLU A 134 -0.95 14.53 13.33
C GLU A 134 -0.82 13.07 12.84
N VAL A 135 -0.12 12.85 11.72
CA VAL A 135 0.10 11.51 11.17
C VAL A 135 0.92 10.64 12.13
N ILE A 136 2.02 11.17 12.65
CA ILE A 136 2.90 10.45 13.58
C ILE A 136 2.19 10.15 14.91
N THR A 137 1.41 11.10 15.44
CA THR A 137 0.62 10.90 16.67
C THR A 137 -0.43 9.81 16.49
N LYS A 138 -1.15 9.79 15.36
CA LYS A 138 -2.12 8.73 15.05
C LYS A 138 -1.46 7.37 14.91
N LEU A 139 -0.28 7.31 14.30
CA LEU A 139 0.47 6.07 14.14
C LEU A 139 0.96 5.55 15.51
N GLN A 140 1.54 6.42 16.34
CA GLN A 140 1.94 6.10 17.70
C GLN A 140 0.76 5.56 18.53
N ALA A 141 -0.40 6.20 18.43
CA ALA A 141 -1.63 5.74 19.08
C ALA A 141 -2.10 4.36 18.56
N ALA A 142 -2.06 4.14 17.25
CA ALA A 142 -2.52 2.89 16.62
C ALA A 142 -1.66 1.68 17.01
N PHE A 143 -0.36 1.87 17.16
CA PHE A 143 0.58 0.81 17.51
C PHE A 143 0.99 0.82 18.99
N ASN A 144 0.43 1.72 19.80
CA ASN A 144 0.75 1.91 21.22
C ASN A 144 2.27 1.97 21.46
N CYS A 145 2.95 2.82 20.69
CA CYS A 145 4.40 3.00 20.69
C CYS A 145 4.77 4.49 20.76
N CYS A 146 6.02 4.83 21.09
CA CYS A 146 6.52 6.20 20.99
C CYS A 146 7.91 6.31 20.39
N GLY A 147 8.09 7.34 19.55
CA GLY A 147 9.33 7.59 18.83
C GLY A 147 9.55 6.59 17.70
N ALA A 148 10.66 6.72 16.99
CA ALA A 148 11.02 5.76 15.96
C ALA A 148 11.58 4.49 16.62
N SER A 149 12.68 4.65 17.35
CA SER A 149 13.37 3.60 18.10
C SER A 149 13.07 3.68 19.60
N ALA A 150 12.89 4.88 20.14
CA ALA A 150 12.64 5.09 21.56
C ALA A 150 11.90 6.41 21.83
N PRO A 151 11.24 6.56 23.00
CA PRO A 151 10.57 7.80 23.40
C PRO A 151 11.51 9.01 23.43
N THR A 152 12.79 8.78 23.73
CA THR A 152 13.85 9.78 23.76
C THR A 152 14.17 10.39 22.39
N ASP A 153 13.61 9.84 21.30
CA ASP A 153 13.64 10.50 19.98
C ASP A 153 12.88 11.84 20.02
N TRP A 154 11.93 11.97 20.97
CA TRP A 154 11.28 13.24 21.27
C TRP A 154 12.10 14.10 22.23
N LYS A 155 12.27 15.39 21.92
CA LYS A 155 12.88 16.37 22.85
C LYS A 155 12.07 16.50 24.14
N ASP A 156 10.75 16.44 24.02
CA ASP A 156 9.82 16.41 25.15
C ASP A 156 8.85 15.23 25.01
N PRO A 157 9.25 14.03 25.49
CA PRO A 157 8.41 12.84 25.45
C PRO A 157 7.10 13.02 26.22
N SER A 158 7.05 13.91 27.22
CA SER A 158 5.85 14.15 28.02
C SER A 158 4.72 14.84 27.24
N LEU A 159 5.03 15.44 26.09
CA LEU A 159 4.06 16.03 25.17
C LEU A 159 3.72 15.09 24.01
N SER A 160 4.70 14.36 23.49
CA SER A 160 4.57 13.58 22.25
C SER A 160 4.34 12.08 22.44
N CYS A 161 4.49 11.55 23.67
CA CYS A 161 4.33 10.12 23.99
C CYS A 161 3.13 9.82 24.88
N CYS A 162 2.06 10.62 24.81
CA CYS A 162 0.88 10.41 25.64
C CYS A 162 -0.08 9.36 25.07
N LYS A 163 -0.76 8.64 25.96
CA LYS A 163 -1.83 7.73 25.54
C LYS A 163 -3.00 8.54 24.98
N PRO A 164 -3.76 7.99 24.01
CA PRO A 164 -4.94 8.68 23.48
C PRO A 164 -5.93 9.07 24.60
N GLY A 165 -6.26 10.35 24.69
CA GLY A 165 -7.18 10.88 25.71
C GLY A 165 -6.53 11.32 27.01
N GLU A 166 -5.20 11.20 27.15
CA GLU A 166 -4.45 11.72 28.28
C GLU A 166 -4.09 13.21 28.06
N GLN A 167 -4.13 14.02 29.13
CA GLN A 167 -3.76 15.44 29.05
C GLN A 167 -2.23 15.59 29.06
N THR A 168 -1.72 16.47 28.20
CA THR A 168 -0.30 16.81 28.14
C THR A 168 0.04 17.91 29.16
N PRO A 169 1.20 17.84 29.86
CA PRO A 169 2.19 16.77 29.85
C PRO A 169 1.73 15.52 30.63
N CYS A 170 2.02 14.34 30.10
CA CYS A 170 1.63 13.04 30.66
C CYS A 170 2.83 12.24 31.18
N ASN A 171 2.55 11.13 31.88
CA ASN A 171 3.60 10.17 32.24
C ASN A 171 3.87 9.28 31.02
N HIS A 172 5.06 9.40 30.42
CA HIS A 172 5.44 8.69 29.19
C HIS A 172 5.73 7.20 29.48
N ASP A 173 4.66 6.44 29.70
CA ASP A 173 4.71 5.02 30.06
C ASP A 173 4.98 4.10 28.85
N LEU A 174 4.96 4.67 27.64
CA LEU A 174 5.33 3.96 26.42
C LEU A 174 6.85 3.91 26.30
N GLN A 175 7.45 2.76 26.60
CA GLN A 175 8.91 2.54 26.50
C GLN A 175 9.35 2.00 25.12
N GLN A 176 8.40 1.50 24.30
CA GLN A 176 8.70 0.80 23.05
C GLN A 176 8.69 1.74 21.84
N GLY A 177 9.74 1.67 21.01
CA GLY A 177 9.82 2.35 19.72
C GLY A 177 8.82 1.82 18.69
N CYS A 178 8.30 2.72 17.84
CA CYS A 178 7.29 2.35 16.85
C CYS A 178 7.77 1.40 15.78
N ILE A 179 9.04 1.45 15.40
CA ILE A 179 9.57 0.50 14.42
C ILE A 179 9.45 -0.92 14.96
N ASP A 180 9.94 -1.19 16.16
CA ASP A 180 9.84 -2.54 16.73
C ASP A 180 8.40 -2.98 16.99
N ALA A 181 7.52 -2.06 17.42
CA ALA A 181 6.10 -2.35 17.58
C ALA A 181 5.42 -2.73 16.25
N ILE A 182 5.66 -1.98 15.17
CA ILE A 182 5.14 -2.29 13.83
C ILE A 182 5.67 -3.64 13.35
N TYR A 183 6.99 -3.89 13.49
CA TYR A 183 7.59 -5.17 13.09
C TYR A 183 7.03 -6.35 13.88
N ALA A 184 6.79 -6.19 15.18
CA ALA A 184 6.16 -7.21 16.01
C ALA A 184 4.71 -7.47 15.57
N TRP A 185 3.94 -6.41 15.32
CA TRP A 185 2.57 -6.52 14.82
C TRP A 185 2.49 -7.23 13.46
N VAL A 186 3.39 -6.89 12.53
CA VAL A 186 3.48 -7.56 11.23
C VAL A 186 3.82 -9.05 11.40
N LYS A 187 4.79 -9.39 12.27
CA LYS A 187 5.14 -10.79 12.55
C LYS A 187 3.99 -11.57 13.16
N GLN A 188 3.24 -10.97 14.08
CA GLN A 188 2.08 -11.60 14.71
C GLN A 188 0.94 -11.86 13.70
N ASN A 189 0.74 -10.94 12.76
CA ASN A 189 -0.30 -11.03 11.73
C ASN A 189 0.18 -11.67 10.43
N LEU A 190 1.42 -12.15 10.37
CA LEU A 190 2.04 -12.70 9.15
C LEU A 190 1.22 -13.85 8.54
N LEU A 191 0.65 -14.71 9.39
CA LEU A 191 -0.21 -15.81 8.95
C LEU A 191 -1.46 -15.29 8.22
N ALA A 192 -2.08 -14.23 8.72
CA ALA A 192 -3.28 -13.65 8.13
C ALA A 192 -2.95 -13.01 6.76
N PHE A 193 -1.84 -12.28 6.66
CA PHE A 193 -1.37 -11.73 5.39
C PHE A 193 -1.05 -12.83 4.37
N ALA A 194 -0.33 -13.88 4.80
CA ALA A 194 -0.01 -15.02 3.94
C ALA A 194 -1.27 -15.74 3.45
N ALA A 195 -2.26 -15.94 4.32
CA ALA A 195 -3.54 -16.54 3.96
C ALA A 195 -4.32 -15.68 2.96
N ALA A 196 -4.35 -14.35 3.14
CA ALA A 196 -5.01 -13.44 2.23
C ALA A 196 -4.39 -13.47 0.82
N VAL A 197 -3.05 -13.44 0.73
CA VAL A 197 -2.33 -13.58 -0.55
C VAL A 197 -2.63 -14.94 -1.18
N LEU A 198 -2.59 -16.03 -0.42
CA LEU A 198 -2.88 -17.36 -0.98
C LEU A 198 -4.31 -17.48 -1.52
N ILE A 199 -5.30 -16.93 -0.82
CA ILE A 199 -6.69 -16.89 -1.30
C ILE A 199 -6.78 -16.07 -2.58
N LEU A 200 -6.11 -14.91 -2.64
CA LEU A 200 -6.07 -14.06 -3.83
C LEU A 200 -5.46 -14.82 -5.03
N SER A 201 -4.30 -15.45 -4.85
CA SER A 201 -3.66 -16.23 -5.92
C SER A 201 -4.53 -17.39 -6.42
N VAL A 202 -5.28 -18.07 -5.53
CA VAL A 202 -6.23 -19.13 -5.93
C VAL A 202 -7.38 -18.56 -6.77
N ILE A 203 -7.93 -17.40 -6.38
CA ILE A 203 -8.99 -16.72 -7.13
C ILE A 203 -8.48 -16.31 -8.51
N GLU A 204 -7.27 -15.77 -8.60
CA GLU A 204 -6.66 -15.33 -9.85
C GLU A 204 -6.44 -16.48 -10.84
N VAL A 205 -5.83 -17.57 -10.37
CA VAL A 205 -5.62 -18.77 -11.19
C VAL A 205 -6.96 -19.39 -11.60
N GLY A 206 -7.90 -19.51 -10.67
CA GLY A 206 -9.25 -20.01 -10.95
C GLY A 206 -9.97 -19.18 -12.00
N SER A 207 -9.84 -17.86 -11.94
CA SER A 207 -10.43 -16.92 -12.90
C SER A 207 -9.83 -17.07 -14.29
N ILE A 208 -8.51 -17.25 -14.42
CA ILE A 208 -7.85 -17.52 -15.70
C ILE A 208 -8.29 -18.86 -16.30
N VAL A 209 -8.39 -19.91 -15.48
CA VAL A 209 -8.83 -21.25 -15.92
C VAL A 209 -10.28 -21.21 -16.40
N ALA A 210 -11.16 -20.53 -15.67
CA ALA A 210 -12.55 -20.33 -16.06
C ALA A 210 -12.65 -19.54 -17.37
N ALA A 211 -11.94 -18.41 -17.48
CA ALA A 211 -11.85 -17.60 -18.68
C ALA A 211 -11.37 -18.41 -19.91
N SER A 212 -10.31 -19.19 -19.74
CA SER A 212 -9.75 -20.06 -20.79
C SER A 212 -10.72 -21.16 -21.20
N SER A 213 -11.47 -21.71 -20.25
CA SER A 213 -12.49 -22.73 -20.50
C SER A 213 -13.68 -22.17 -21.30
N ILE A 214 -14.08 -20.91 -21.02
CA ILE A 214 -15.12 -20.21 -21.78
C ILE A 214 -14.66 -19.95 -23.22
N ILE A 215 -13.42 -19.52 -23.43
CA ILE A 215 -12.86 -19.32 -24.78
C ILE A 215 -12.83 -20.65 -25.56
N LYS A 216 -12.38 -21.74 -24.93
CA LYS A 216 -12.31 -23.07 -25.57
C LYS A 216 -13.68 -23.66 -25.91
N ARG A 217 -14.73 -23.32 -25.15
CA ARG A 217 -16.10 -23.80 -25.42
C ARG A 217 -16.78 -23.11 -26.60
N GLY A 218 -16.17 -22.10 -27.21
CA GLY A 218 -16.58 -21.63 -28.53
C GLY A 218 -17.96 -20.98 -28.60
N GLU A 219 -18.51 -20.44 -27.50
CA GLU A 219 -19.70 -19.58 -27.55
C GLU A 219 -19.31 -18.18 -28.05
N TYR A 220 -18.89 -18.11 -29.31
CA TYR A 220 -18.95 -16.90 -30.12
C TYR A 220 -20.25 -16.92 -30.91
N ILE A 221 -21.34 -16.60 -30.21
CA ILE A 221 -22.51 -15.97 -30.82
C ILE A 221 -22.65 -14.59 -30.17
#